data_AF-A0A8J2FI54-F1
#
_entry.id   AF-A0A8J2FI54-F1
#
_cell.length_a   1.000
_cell.length_b   1.000
_cell.length_c   1.000
_cell.angle_alpha   90.00
_cell.angle_beta   90.00
_cell.angle_gamma   90.00
#
_symmetry.space_group_name_H-M   'P 1'
#
loop_
_entity.id
_entity.type
_entity.pdbx_description
1 polymer ?
#
loop_
_entity_poly.entity_id
_entity_poly.type
_entity_poly.pdbx_seq_one_letter_code
_entity_poly.pdbx_strand_id
1 'polypeptide(L)'
;MKAWEEYGQADGLHAGGVPNLAGITLQRHQLIPKGGESRTLSNGGAPFLFRLVGSIAFSPNPIHWRVFVKWIRHANWRAFDVAVPGLVTTAWWKQLDRRTMWTQHFIFFCEKYNLFTLYITAHRAKALAVHWRERGEHIRAAQGPDATLVTSSTDLVNVWPAASSLSWYGWGGEKLSTEGRPGCTMPRGCGGGLHPFDVDARRVGRRGLGAANGTVSI
;
A
#
# COMPACT_ATOMS: atom_id res chain seq x y z
N MET A 1 3.87 14.44 -13.70
CA MET A 1 4.55 15.02 -12.52
C MET A 1 3.58 15.75 -11.60
N LYS A 2 2.57 16.48 -12.14
CA LYS A 2 1.45 17.12 -11.41
C LYS A 2 0.81 16.38 -10.22
N ALA A 3 0.59 15.06 -10.29
CA ALA A 3 -0.05 14.32 -9.19
C ALA A 3 0.70 14.43 -7.84
N TRP A 4 2.03 14.38 -7.89
CA TRP A 4 2.89 14.50 -6.72
C TRP A 4 3.01 15.95 -6.26
N GLU A 5 2.97 16.91 -7.19
CA GLU A 5 2.92 18.34 -6.88
C GLU A 5 1.63 18.70 -6.12
N GLU A 6 0.48 18.16 -6.55
CA GLU A 6 -0.82 18.48 -5.95
C GLU A 6 -1.10 17.72 -4.64
N TYR A 7 -0.70 16.45 -4.54
CA TYR A 7 -1.10 15.59 -3.42
C TYR A 7 0.04 15.07 -2.57
N GLY A 8 1.26 15.12 -3.09
CA GLY A 8 2.41 14.43 -2.52
C GLY A 8 3.07 15.12 -1.34
N GLN A 9 2.91 16.43 -1.22
CA GLN A 9 3.54 17.27 -0.21
C GLN A 9 2.54 17.61 0.90
N ALA A 10 2.37 16.67 1.84
CA ALA A 10 1.81 16.97 3.16
C ALA A 10 2.95 17.01 4.17
N ASP A 11 3.94 17.89 3.95
CA ASP A 11 5.11 18.14 4.80
C ASP A 11 4.93 19.37 5.70
N GLY A 12 3.71 19.89 5.83
CA GLY A 12 3.36 21.00 6.71
C GLY A 12 3.76 22.38 6.18
N LEU A 13 4.46 22.46 5.04
CA LEU A 13 4.85 23.71 4.38
C LEU A 13 3.88 24.12 3.25
N HIS A 14 3.22 23.14 2.63
CA HIS A 14 2.21 23.35 1.59
C HIS A 14 0.83 22.90 2.09
N ALA A 15 -0.10 23.84 2.24
CA ALA A 15 -1.42 23.62 2.86
C ALA A 15 -2.41 22.76 2.03
N GLY A 16 -1.93 22.00 1.04
CA GLY A 16 -2.78 21.31 0.04
C GLY A 16 -2.63 19.79 -0.09
N GLY A 17 -1.60 19.17 0.51
CA GLY A 17 -1.30 17.75 0.30
C GLY A 17 -2.32 16.77 0.93
N VAL A 18 -2.35 15.53 0.44
CA VAL A 18 -3.17 14.46 1.03
C VAL A 18 -2.44 13.88 2.25
N PRO A 19 -3.02 13.95 3.46
CA PRO A 19 -2.42 13.32 4.62
C PRO A 19 -2.41 11.80 4.45
N ASN A 20 -1.35 11.14 4.92
CA ASN A 20 -1.25 9.68 4.94
C ASN A 20 -1.38 9.01 3.55
N LEU A 21 -0.81 9.64 2.52
CA LEU A 21 -0.74 9.09 1.17
C LEU A 21 0.36 8.03 1.07
N ALA A 22 -0.01 6.76 0.90
CA ALA A 22 0.91 5.65 0.65
C ALA A 22 1.64 5.78 -0.69
N GLY A 23 0.96 6.35 -1.68
CA GLY A 23 1.44 6.49 -3.05
C GLY A 23 0.30 6.69 -4.03
N ILE A 24 0.65 6.68 -5.31
CA ILE A 24 -0.24 6.92 -6.44
C ILE A 24 -0.17 5.73 -7.38
N THR A 25 -1.31 5.22 -7.82
CA THR A 25 -1.34 4.12 -8.79
C THR A 25 -1.93 4.57 -10.12
N LEU A 26 -1.31 4.09 -11.21
CA LEU A 26 -1.70 4.38 -12.58
C LEU A 26 -2.62 3.32 -13.20
N GLN A 27 -2.78 2.19 -12.50
CA GLN A 27 -3.69 1.13 -12.90
C GLN A 27 -5.12 1.44 -12.45
N ARG A 28 -6.10 0.82 -13.12
CA ARG A 28 -7.49 0.88 -12.63
C ARG A 28 -7.68 0.03 -11.37
N HIS A 29 -8.56 0.48 -10.49
CA HIS A 29 -9.03 -0.35 -9.38
C HIS A 29 -9.94 -1.49 -9.90
N GLN A 30 -9.76 -2.71 -9.38
CA GLN A 30 -10.61 -3.87 -9.73
C GLN A 30 -10.93 -4.80 -8.56
N LEU A 31 -10.21 -4.70 -7.44
CA LEU A 31 -10.29 -5.67 -6.35
C LEU A 31 -10.78 -4.99 -5.08
N ILE A 32 -11.88 -5.50 -4.52
CA ILE A 32 -12.28 -5.21 -3.15
C ILE A 32 -11.66 -6.27 -2.25
N PRO A 33 -10.65 -5.91 -1.44
CA PRO A 33 -9.87 -6.90 -0.72
C PRO A 33 -10.67 -7.55 0.40
N LYS A 34 -11.58 -6.83 1.05
CA LYS A 34 -12.51 -7.44 2.02
C LYS A 34 -13.62 -8.18 1.28
N GLY A 35 -13.73 -9.49 1.49
CA GLY A 35 -14.67 -10.35 0.76
C GLY A 35 -14.15 -10.87 -0.59
N GLY A 36 -13.15 -10.22 -1.19
CA GLY A 36 -12.45 -10.71 -2.38
C GLY A 36 -13.23 -10.55 -3.70
N GLU A 37 -14.14 -9.59 -3.76
CA GLU A 37 -14.93 -9.31 -4.95
C GLU A 37 -14.10 -8.58 -6.02
N SER A 38 -14.26 -9.00 -7.28
CA SER A 38 -13.75 -8.25 -8.44
C SER A 38 -14.81 -7.26 -8.91
N ARG A 39 -14.66 -5.98 -8.54
CA ARG A 39 -15.51 -4.89 -9.01
C ARG A 39 -14.74 -3.58 -9.08
N THR A 40 -15.15 -2.71 -9.99
CA THR A 40 -14.57 -1.36 -10.09
C THR A 40 -15.34 -0.41 -9.17
N LEU A 41 -14.65 0.31 -8.28
CA LEU A 41 -15.22 1.43 -7.54
C LEU A 41 -15.54 2.55 -8.53
N SER A 42 -16.82 2.89 -8.64
CA SER A 42 -17.26 4.04 -9.42
C SER A 42 -17.27 5.28 -8.55
N ASN A 43 -16.41 6.24 -8.86
CA ASN A 43 -16.41 7.58 -8.26
C ASN A 43 -16.74 8.65 -9.32
N GLY A 44 -17.62 8.33 -10.27
CA GLY A 44 -17.97 9.24 -11.37
C GLY A 44 -16.78 9.63 -12.27
N GLY A 45 -15.73 8.79 -12.29
CA GLY A 45 -14.48 9.09 -13.01
C GLY A 45 -13.54 10.06 -12.31
N ALA A 46 -13.87 10.55 -11.10
CA ALA A 46 -12.98 11.40 -10.32
C ALA A 46 -11.99 10.59 -9.48
N PRO A 47 -10.73 11.07 -9.31
CA PRO A 47 -9.75 10.42 -8.46
C PRO A 47 -10.27 10.19 -7.04
N PHE A 48 -9.77 9.14 -6.39
CA PHE A 48 -10.17 8.79 -5.03
C PHE A 48 -9.03 8.11 -4.26
N LEU A 49 -9.18 8.09 -2.94
CA LEU A 49 -8.27 7.43 -2.02
C LEU A 49 -8.85 6.10 -1.57
N PHE A 50 -8.05 5.04 -1.62
CA PHE A 50 -8.47 3.69 -1.25
C PHE A 50 -7.40 2.98 -0.43
N ARG A 51 -7.81 2.16 0.54
CA ARG A 51 -6.86 1.47 1.43
C ARG A 51 -5.96 0.45 0.72
N LEU A 52 -6.45 -0.18 -0.35
CA LEU A 52 -5.62 -1.15 -1.07
C LEU A 52 -4.54 -0.44 -1.87
N VAL A 53 -3.30 -0.94 -1.76
CA VAL A 53 -2.21 -0.50 -2.63
C VAL A 53 -2.40 -1.00 -4.05
N GLY A 54 -1.98 -0.18 -5.02
CA GLY A 54 -1.80 -0.69 -6.36
C GLY A 54 -0.59 -1.62 -6.45
N SER A 55 -0.78 -2.88 -6.86
CA SER A 55 0.34 -3.81 -7.09
C SER A 55 1.10 -3.60 -8.42
N ILE A 56 0.51 -2.90 -9.39
CA ILE A 56 1.07 -2.65 -10.72
C ILE A 56 1.08 -1.13 -10.97
N ALA A 57 2.15 -0.64 -11.59
CA ALA A 57 2.33 0.78 -11.92
C ALA A 57 2.05 1.71 -10.72
N PHE A 58 2.66 1.37 -9.59
CA PHE A 58 2.56 2.10 -8.33
C PHE A 58 3.78 2.98 -8.12
N SER A 59 3.52 4.26 -7.91
CA SER A 59 4.51 5.27 -7.51
C SER A 59 4.38 5.46 -6.01
N PRO A 60 5.28 4.91 -5.18
CA PRO A 60 5.15 4.98 -3.74
C PRO A 60 5.54 6.37 -3.20
N ASN A 61 4.95 6.78 -2.09
CA ASN A 61 5.36 8.00 -1.39
C ASN A 61 6.79 7.85 -0.86
N PRO A 62 7.73 8.74 -1.24
CA PRO A 62 9.14 8.55 -0.91
C PRO A 62 9.42 8.54 0.59
N ILE A 63 8.63 9.24 1.41
CA ILE A 63 8.78 9.28 2.87
C ILE A 63 8.37 7.94 3.47
N HIS A 64 7.14 7.48 3.20
CA HIS A 64 6.63 6.21 3.72
C HIS A 64 7.38 5.01 3.16
N TRP A 65 7.72 5.04 1.86
CA TRP A 65 8.47 3.99 1.19
C TRP A 65 9.85 3.80 1.80
N ARG A 66 10.56 4.89 2.11
CA ARG A 66 11.86 4.82 2.75
C ARG A 66 11.77 4.16 4.13
N VAL A 67 10.73 4.46 4.91
CA VAL A 67 10.49 3.82 6.22
C VAL A 67 10.17 2.33 6.02
N PHE A 68 9.29 2.00 5.08
CA PHE A 68 8.96 0.62 4.74
C PHE A 68 10.18 -0.19 4.30
N VAL A 69 11.01 0.34 3.39
CA VAL A 69 12.23 -0.34 2.92
C VAL A 69 13.22 -0.56 4.05
N LYS A 70 13.37 0.42 4.97
CA LYS A 70 14.18 0.23 6.16
C LYS A 70 13.64 -0.89 7.04
N TRP A 71 12.33 -0.92 7.29
CA TRP A 71 11.71 -1.97 8.09
C TRP A 71 11.88 -3.35 7.45
N ILE A 72 11.47 -3.54 6.19
CA ILE A 72 11.46 -4.86 5.54
C ILE A 72 12.85 -5.47 5.37
N ARG A 73 13.90 -4.64 5.30
CA ARG A 73 15.31 -5.09 5.25
C ARG A 73 15.78 -5.72 6.57
N HIS A 74 15.21 -5.30 7.70
CA HIS A 74 15.61 -5.78 9.03
C HIS A 74 14.58 -6.74 9.64
N ALA A 75 13.34 -6.71 9.14
CA ALA A 75 12.29 -7.61 9.58
C ALA A 75 12.65 -9.06 9.22
N ASN A 76 12.41 -9.98 10.16
CA ASN A 76 12.40 -11.40 9.83
C ASN A 76 11.09 -11.73 9.11
N TRP A 77 11.00 -11.40 7.81
CA TRP A 77 9.81 -11.63 6.98
C TRP A 77 9.37 -13.09 6.94
N ARG A 78 10.27 -14.03 7.28
CA ARG A 78 9.93 -15.44 7.44
C ARG A 78 9.21 -15.73 8.75
N ALA A 79 9.34 -14.93 9.79
CA ALA A 79 8.70 -15.18 11.08
C ALA A 79 7.57 -14.18 11.41
N PHE A 80 7.59 -13.01 10.78
CA PHE A 80 6.67 -11.94 11.09
C PHE A 80 5.31 -12.11 10.38
N ASP A 81 4.22 -12.10 11.15
CA ASP A 81 2.87 -12.21 10.60
C ASP A 81 2.36 -10.84 10.11
N VAL A 82 2.26 -10.69 8.79
CA VAL A 82 1.73 -9.49 8.11
C VAL A 82 0.26 -9.64 7.72
N ALA A 83 -0.49 -10.51 8.40
CA ALA A 83 -1.92 -10.65 8.18
C ALA A 83 -2.69 -9.36 8.51
N VAL A 84 -3.55 -8.95 7.58
CA VAL A 84 -4.63 -7.99 7.83
C VAL A 84 -5.95 -8.77 7.82
N PRO A 85 -6.67 -8.86 8.96
CA PRO A 85 -7.86 -9.70 9.07
C PRO A 85 -8.94 -9.36 8.03
N GLY A 86 -9.59 -10.40 7.50
CA GLY A 86 -10.71 -10.27 6.57
C GLY A 86 -10.34 -9.88 5.13
N LEU A 87 -9.06 -9.72 4.80
CA LEU A 87 -8.61 -9.44 3.43
C LEU A 87 -8.29 -10.73 2.67
N VAL A 88 -8.75 -10.80 1.42
CA VAL A 88 -8.43 -11.90 0.50
C VAL A 88 -6.92 -11.98 0.22
N THR A 89 -6.21 -10.85 0.23
CA THR A 89 -4.75 -10.81 0.05
C THR A 89 -4.02 -11.51 1.20
N THR A 90 -4.54 -11.42 2.42
CA THR A 90 -4.04 -12.18 3.58
C THR A 90 -4.27 -13.68 3.39
N ALA A 91 -5.44 -14.07 2.89
CA ALA A 91 -5.73 -15.48 2.60
C ALA A 91 -4.78 -16.03 1.54
N TRP A 92 -4.59 -15.33 0.42
CA TRP A 92 -3.64 -15.71 -0.63
C TRP A 92 -2.20 -15.79 -0.12
N TRP A 93 -1.77 -14.81 0.67
CA TRP A 93 -0.44 -14.78 1.28
C TRP A 93 -0.18 -16.00 2.17
N LYS A 94 -1.17 -16.39 3.00
CA LYS A 94 -1.08 -17.57 3.87
C LYS A 94 -1.11 -18.88 3.08
N GLN A 95 -1.97 -18.99 2.07
CA GLN A 95 -2.15 -20.22 1.29
C GLN A 95 -0.96 -20.54 0.38
N LEU A 96 -0.34 -19.52 -0.21
CA LEU A 96 0.73 -19.69 -1.20
C LEU A 96 2.15 -19.70 -0.58
N ASP A 97 2.26 -19.61 0.75
CA ASP A 97 3.51 -19.39 1.51
C ASP A 97 4.41 -18.29 0.90
N ARG A 98 3.79 -17.23 0.37
CA ARG A 98 4.49 -16.13 -0.32
C ARG A 98 5.00 -15.11 0.68
N ARG A 99 5.79 -15.53 1.67
CA ARG A 99 6.36 -14.64 2.70
C ARG A 99 7.32 -13.58 2.15
N THR A 100 7.72 -13.67 0.88
CA THR A 100 8.51 -12.63 0.19
C THR A 100 7.65 -11.58 -0.52
N MET A 101 6.33 -11.73 -0.55
CA MET A 101 5.44 -10.85 -1.30
C MET A 101 5.41 -9.45 -0.69
N TRP A 102 6.12 -8.52 -1.32
CA TRP A 102 6.26 -7.14 -0.83
C TRP A 102 4.90 -6.45 -0.69
N THR A 103 3.93 -6.76 -1.57
CA THR A 103 2.60 -6.13 -1.55
C THR A 103 1.86 -6.43 -0.26
N GLN A 104 1.90 -7.67 0.27
CA GLN A 104 1.26 -7.96 1.55
C GLN A 104 1.95 -7.25 2.71
N HIS A 105 3.29 -7.21 2.71
CA HIS A 105 4.04 -6.47 3.73
C HIS A 105 3.69 -4.99 3.71
N PHE A 106 3.53 -4.43 2.50
CA PHE A 106 3.16 -3.04 2.33
C PHE A 106 1.69 -2.77 2.66
N ILE A 107 0.77 -3.70 2.39
CA ILE A 107 -0.64 -3.64 2.84
C ILE A 107 -0.70 -3.60 4.38
N PHE A 108 0.05 -4.46 5.06
CA PHE A 108 0.16 -4.44 6.51
C PHE A 108 0.75 -3.12 7.02
N PHE A 109 1.81 -2.63 6.38
CA PHE A 109 2.41 -1.34 6.69
C PHE A 109 1.40 -0.20 6.54
N CYS A 110 0.63 -0.17 5.45
CA CYS A 110 -0.42 0.82 5.22
C CYS A 110 -1.52 0.74 6.28
N GLU A 111 -1.92 -0.46 6.70
CA GLU A 111 -2.89 -0.64 7.79
C GLU A 111 -2.38 -0.04 9.10
N LYS A 112 -1.11 -0.27 9.46
CA LYS A 112 -0.51 0.24 10.69
C LYS A 112 -0.33 1.76 10.71
N TYR A 113 -0.03 2.35 9.56
CA TYR A 113 0.15 3.80 9.43
C TYR A 113 -1.10 4.52 8.90
N ASN A 114 -2.23 3.82 8.77
CA ASN A 114 -3.48 4.36 8.26
C ASN A 114 -3.32 5.05 6.89
N LEU A 115 -2.54 4.45 6.00
CA LEU A 115 -2.19 5.02 4.70
C LEU A 115 -3.18 4.62 3.61
N PHE A 116 -3.37 5.53 2.65
CA PHE A 116 -4.27 5.34 1.51
C PHE A 116 -3.52 5.53 0.19
N THR A 117 -3.93 4.81 -0.84
CA THR A 117 -3.40 4.97 -2.19
C THR A 117 -4.34 5.83 -3.01
N LEU A 118 -3.77 6.80 -3.73
CA LEU A 118 -4.51 7.57 -4.71
C LEU A 118 -4.67 6.77 -5.99
N TYR A 119 -5.92 6.53 -6.38
CA TYR A 119 -6.27 5.97 -7.66
C TYR A 119 -6.63 7.09 -8.62
N ILE A 120 -5.82 7.23 -9.67
CA ILE A 120 -6.12 8.13 -10.77
C ILE A 120 -7.09 7.39 -11.69
N THR A 121 -8.29 7.93 -11.82
CA THR A 121 -9.30 7.42 -12.74
C THR A 121 -9.28 8.23 -14.03
N ALA A 122 -9.27 7.54 -15.16
CA ALA A 122 -9.51 8.16 -16.45
C ALA A 122 -10.96 7.95 -16.89
N HIS A 123 -11.42 8.79 -17.81
CA HIS A 123 -12.76 8.74 -18.36
C HIS A 123 -13.04 7.36 -19.00
N ARG A 124 -14.29 6.88 -18.91
CA ARG A 124 -14.76 5.61 -19.49
C ARG A 124 -13.97 4.37 -19.05
N ALA A 125 -13.56 4.32 -17.77
CA ALA A 125 -12.83 3.19 -17.18
C ALA A 125 -11.49 2.86 -17.88
N LYS A 126 -10.87 3.87 -18.52
CA LYS A 126 -9.51 3.76 -19.02
C LYS A 126 -8.49 3.78 -17.87
N ALA A 127 -7.28 3.31 -18.13
CA ALA A 127 -6.15 3.36 -17.19
C ALA A 127 -4.90 3.96 -17.84
N LEU A 128 -4.07 4.61 -17.02
CA LEU A 128 -2.77 5.16 -17.47
C LEU A 128 -1.71 4.07 -17.64
N ALA A 129 -1.85 2.98 -16.89
CA ALA A 129 -1.08 1.76 -17.07
C ALA A 129 -2.03 0.56 -17.10
N VAL A 130 -1.81 -0.32 -18.08
CA VAL A 130 -2.56 -1.56 -18.26
C VAL A 130 -1.60 -2.73 -18.27
N HIS A 131 -2.03 -3.83 -17.67
CA HIS A 131 -1.30 -5.09 -17.73
C HIS A 131 -1.93 -5.98 -18.79
N TRP A 132 -1.07 -6.71 -19.50
CA TRP A 132 -1.52 -7.74 -20.42
C TRP A 132 -1.76 -9.02 -19.64
N ARG A 133 -2.99 -9.53 -19.72
CA ARG A 133 -3.41 -10.77 -19.09
C ARG A 133 -3.01 -11.95 -19.95
N GLU A 134 -1.71 -12.24 -19.95
CA GLU A 134 -1.14 -13.37 -20.67
C GLU A 134 -1.30 -14.67 -19.87
N ARG A 135 -1.09 -15.81 -20.54
CA ARG A 135 -1.12 -17.11 -19.88
C ARG A 135 0.02 -17.20 -18.87
N GLY A 136 -0.28 -17.54 -17.62
CA GLY A 136 0.71 -17.63 -16.55
C GLY A 136 0.09 -18.03 -15.22
N GLU A 137 0.75 -17.66 -14.13
CA GLU A 137 0.41 -18.03 -12.74
C GLU A 137 -1.06 -17.75 -12.38
N HIS A 138 -1.63 -16.65 -12.90
CA HIS A 138 -2.97 -16.19 -12.52
C HIS A 138 -4.04 -16.43 -13.59
N ILE A 139 -3.64 -16.72 -14.83
CA ILE A 139 -4.52 -16.72 -16.00
C ILE A 139 -4.20 -17.92 -16.87
N ARG A 140 -5.16 -18.83 -17.05
CA ARG A 140 -4.97 -20.09 -17.78
C ARG A 140 -4.88 -19.90 -19.31
N ALA A 141 -5.44 -18.82 -19.83
CA ALA A 141 -5.46 -18.49 -21.26
C ALA A 141 -5.40 -16.97 -21.45
N ALA A 142 -4.69 -16.48 -22.46
CA ALA A 142 -4.52 -15.04 -22.69
C ALA A 142 -5.88 -14.33 -22.88
N GLN A 143 -6.08 -13.20 -22.20
CA GLN A 143 -7.31 -12.40 -22.22
C GLN A 143 -7.08 -10.97 -22.73
N GLY A 144 -5.87 -10.66 -23.21
CA GLY A 144 -5.50 -9.33 -23.68
C GLY A 144 -5.35 -8.30 -22.54
N PRO A 145 -5.44 -7.00 -22.83
CA PRO A 145 -5.26 -5.97 -21.81
C PRO A 145 -6.37 -6.04 -20.73
N ASP A 146 -6.04 -5.65 -19.52
CA ASP A 146 -6.98 -5.61 -18.39
C ASP A 146 -7.87 -4.37 -18.39
N ALA A 147 -7.50 -3.30 -19.08
CA ALA A 147 -8.33 -2.13 -19.31
C ALA A 147 -8.03 -1.51 -20.68
N THR A 148 -8.80 -0.50 -21.06
CA THR A 148 -8.44 0.36 -22.19
C THR A 148 -7.37 1.35 -21.75
N LEU A 149 -6.27 1.45 -22.49
CA LEU A 149 -5.22 2.43 -22.23
C LEU A 149 -5.71 3.85 -22.56
N VAL A 150 -5.29 4.83 -21.76
CA VAL A 150 -5.42 6.25 -22.10
C VAL A 150 -4.55 6.58 -23.31
N THR A 151 -5.18 7.11 -24.37
CA THR A 151 -4.47 7.47 -25.62
C THR A 151 -4.50 8.96 -25.91
N SER A 152 -5.34 9.73 -25.20
CA SER A 152 -5.45 11.17 -25.35
C SER A 152 -5.47 11.87 -23.99
N SER A 153 -4.91 13.08 -23.93
CA SER A 153 -5.04 13.95 -22.75
C SER A 153 -6.49 14.29 -22.41
N THR A 154 -7.39 14.25 -23.40
CA THR A 154 -8.85 14.45 -23.19
C THR A 154 -9.50 13.29 -22.43
N ASP A 155 -8.86 12.12 -22.35
CA ASP A 155 -9.32 11.02 -21.49
C ASP A 155 -9.04 11.30 -20.00
N LEU A 156 -8.20 12.29 -19.71
CA LEU A 156 -7.86 12.76 -18.37
C LEU A 156 -8.77 13.95 -18.03
N VAL A 157 -10.04 13.67 -17.75
CA VAL A 157 -11.02 14.67 -17.33
C VAL A 157 -10.85 14.96 -15.83
N ASN A 158 -10.88 16.24 -15.41
CA ASN A 158 -10.86 16.68 -14.00
C ASN A 158 -9.74 16.07 -13.15
N VAL A 159 -8.51 16.06 -13.66
CA VAL A 159 -7.45 15.16 -13.18
C VAL A 159 -7.06 15.40 -11.72
N TRP A 160 -7.24 16.61 -11.19
CA TRP A 160 -6.73 16.97 -9.86
C TRP A 160 -7.73 17.81 -9.06
N PRO A 161 -8.83 17.23 -8.52
CA PRO A 161 -9.67 17.95 -7.57
C PRO A 161 -8.87 18.32 -6.31
N ALA A 162 -9.31 19.33 -5.57
CA ALA A 162 -8.66 19.68 -4.30
C ALA A 162 -8.61 18.47 -3.36
N ALA A 163 -7.50 18.26 -2.66
CA ALA A 163 -7.31 17.11 -1.77
C ALA A 163 -8.45 16.92 -0.75
N SER A 164 -9.03 18.03 -0.27
CA SER A 164 -10.18 18.05 0.65
C SER A 164 -11.46 17.42 0.10
N SER A 165 -11.62 17.41 -1.22
CA SER A 165 -12.79 16.91 -1.95
C SER A 165 -12.67 15.45 -2.40
N LEU A 166 -11.49 14.84 -2.24
CA LEU A 166 -11.28 13.44 -2.57
C LEU A 166 -12.19 12.54 -1.72
N SER A 167 -12.79 11.54 -2.37
CA SER A 167 -13.53 10.48 -1.67
C SER A 167 -12.56 9.44 -1.12
N TRP A 168 -12.84 8.96 0.08
CA TRP A 168 -12.03 7.98 0.80
C TRP A 168 -12.79 6.67 0.90
N TYR A 169 -12.13 5.55 0.62
CA TYR A 169 -12.74 4.23 0.59
C TYR A 169 -11.97 3.24 1.48
N GLY A 170 -12.69 2.52 2.32
CA GLY A 170 -12.15 1.50 3.24
C GLY A 170 -11.88 0.16 2.56
N TRP A 171 -11.53 -0.88 3.33
CA TRP A 171 -11.14 -2.18 2.79
C TRP A 171 -12.27 -2.93 2.05
N GLY A 172 -13.54 -2.66 2.35
CA GLY A 172 -14.70 -3.21 1.65
C GLY A 172 -15.21 -2.34 0.50
N GLY A 173 -14.51 -1.25 0.18
CA GLY A 173 -14.98 -0.29 -0.81
C GLY A 173 -16.14 0.58 -0.33
N GLU A 174 -16.44 0.57 0.95
CA GLU A 174 -17.33 1.52 1.59
C GLU A 174 -16.72 2.92 1.58
N LYS A 175 -17.54 3.94 1.28
CA LYS A 175 -17.11 5.33 1.38
C LYS A 175 -17.01 5.71 2.86
N LEU A 176 -15.86 6.24 3.26
CA LEU A 176 -15.60 6.64 4.64
C LEU A 176 -16.17 8.03 4.92
N SER A 177 -16.75 8.20 6.11
CA SER A 177 -17.16 9.52 6.62
C SER A 177 -15.93 10.38 6.92
N THR A 178 -16.13 11.68 7.14
CA THR A 178 -15.08 12.62 7.55
C THR A 178 -14.36 12.19 8.84
N GLU A 179 -15.04 11.52 9.76
CA GLU A 179 -14.47 10.97 11.00
C GLU A 179 -13.59 9.72 10.76
N GLY A 180 -13.83 9.00 9.65
CA GLY A 180 -13.02 7.87 9.22
C GLY A 180 -11.77 8.27 8.42
N ARG A 181 -11.59 9.57 8.14
CA ARG A 181 -10.38 10.08 7.48
C ARG A 181 -9.22 10.07 8.47
N PRO A 182 -8.00 9.70 8.03
CA PRO A 182 -6.82 9.87 8.86
C PRO A 182 -6.69 11.32 9.31
N GLY A 183 -6.66 11.57 10.62
CA GLY A 183 -6.17 12.83 11.15
C GLY A 183 -4.72 13.06 10.70
N CYS A 184 -4.32 14.32 10.55
CA CYS A 184 -2.93 14.70 10.28
C CYS A 184 -2.10 14.47 11.55
N THR A 185 -1.90 13.21 11.94
CA THR A 185 -1.04 12.81 13.05
C THR A 185 0.18 12.10 12.47
N MET A 186 1.08 12.88 11.88
CA MET A 186 2.49 12.49 12.01
C MET A 186 2.82 12.58 13.50
N PRO A 187 3.49 11.58 14.11
CA PRO A 187 3.91 11.71 15.50
C PRO A 187 4.82 12.94 15.59
N ARG A 188 4.35 13.99 16.27
CA ARG A 188 5.22 15.07 16.72
C ARG A 188 6.11 14.48 17.80
N GLY A 189 7.40 14.45 17.54
CA GLY A 189 8.41 14.07 18.51
C GLY A 189 8.66 12.57 18.58
N CYS A 190 9.90 12.19 18.28
CA CYS A 190 10.50 10.96 18.79
C CYS A 190 10.57 11.06 20.32
N GLY A 191 9.46 10.80 21.00
CA GLY A 191 9.37 10.61 22.44
C GLY A 191 9.19 9.13 22.74
N GLY A 192 10.32 8.45 23.02
CA GLY A 192 10.46 7.32 23.96
C GLY A 192 9.59 6.05 23.90
N GLY A 193 8.58 5.95 23.03
CA GLY A 193 7.74 4.75 22.90
C GLY A 193 8.27 3.80 21.83
N LEU A 194 8.49 2.52 22.18
CA LEU A 194 8.84 1.46 21.24
C LEU A 194 7.81 1.39 20.10
N HIS A 195 8.21 1.72 18.87
CA HIS A 195 7.36 1.57 17.69
C HIS A 195 7.09 0.06 17.46
N PRO A 196 5.90 -0.37 16.98
CA PRO A 196 5.65 -1.77 16.63
C PRO A 196 6.62 -2.36 15.58
N PHE A 197 7.43 -1.51 14.92
CA PHE A 197 8.48 -1.91 13.99
C PHE A 197 9.90 -1.86 14.60
N ASP A 198 10.05 -1.35 15.84
CA ASP A 198 11.30 -1.36 16.62
C ASP A 198 11.45 -2.63 17.48
N VAL A 199 10.37 -3.38 17.69
CA VAL A 199 10.34 -4.54 18.62
C VAL A 199 11.06 -5.76 18.05
N ASP A 200 11.14 -5.89 16.72
CA ASP A 200 11.65 -7.11 16.08
C ASP A 200 13.18 -7.11 15.89
N ALA A 201 13.80 -5.92 15.83
CA ALA A 201 15.26 -5.80 15.70
C ALA A 201 16.03 -6.32 16.94
N ARG A 202 15.39 -6.36 18.12
CA ARG A 202 16.06 -6.75 19.39
C ARG A 202 16.00 -8.24 19.71
N ARG A 203 15.15 -9.04 19.04
CA ARG A 203 15.01 -10.49 19.32
C ARG A 203 16.08 -11.35 18.65
N VAL A 204 16.91 -10.79 17.78
CA VAL A 204 17.98 -11.53 17.07
C VAL A 204 19.29 -11.59 17.87
N GLY A 205 19.41 -10.88 19.00
CA GLY A 205 20.70 -10.68 19.68
C GLY A 205 20.99 -11.47 20.97
N ARG A 206 20.17 -12.46 21.38
CA ARG A 206 20.48 -13.28 22.58
C ARG A 206 20.01 -14.73 22.46
N ARG A 207 20.82 -15.58 21.82
CA ARG A 207 20.93 -16.99 22.17
C ARG A 207 22.39 -17.41 22.13
N GLY A 208 22.96 -17.69 23.31
CA GLY A 208 23.96 -18.74 23.52
C GLY A 208 25.41 -18.44 23.20
N LEU A 209 26.08 -17.62 24.02
CA LEU A 209 27.48 -17.92 24.40
C LEU A 209 27.42 -18.64 25.75
N GLY A 210 27.16 -19.95 25.69
CA GLY A 210 27.38 -20.85 26.82
C GLY A 210 28.87 -21.17 26.87
N ALA A 211 29.51 -20.75 27.96
CA ALA A 211 30.92 -21.02 28.23
C ALA A 211 31.18 -22.53 28.26
N ALA A 212 32.06 -23.01 27.39
CA ALA A 212 32.71 -24.31 27.53
C ALA A 212 34.02 -24.10 28.31
N ASN A 213 33.96 -24.27 29.64
CA ASN A 213 35.15 -24.51 30.45
C ASN A 213 35.31 -26.02 30.57
N GLY A 214 36.26 -26.57 29.83
CA GLY A 214 36.71 -27.96 29.93
C GLY A 214 38.22 -27.99 29.89
N THR A 215 38.83 -27.95 31.07
CA THR A 215 40.26 -28.10 31.32
C THR A 215 40.70 -29.50 30.90
N VAL A 216 41.67 -29.58 29.99
CA VAL A 216 42.44 -30.81 29.75
C VAL A 216 43.55 -30.86 30.79
N SER A 217 43.73 -32.01 31.44
CA SER A 217 44.90 -32.31 32.27
C SER A 217 45.52 -33.62 31.81
N ILE A 218 46.86 -33.54 31.69
CA ILE A 218 47.88 -34.52 31.29
C ILE A 218 47.96 -34.78 29.79
#